data_AF-A0A936MAX2-F1
#
_entry.id   AF-A0A936MAX2-F1
#
_cell.length_a   1.000
_cell.length_b   1.000
_cell.length_c   1.000
_cell.angle_alpha   90.00
_cell.angle_beta   90.00
_cell.angle_gamma   90.00
#
_symmetry.space_group_name_H-M   'P 1'
#
loop_
_entity.id
_entity.type
_entity.pdbx_description
1 polymer ?
#
loop_
_entity_poly.entity_id
_entity_poly.type
_entity_poly.pdbx_seq_one_letter_code
_entity_poly.pdbx_strand_id
1 'polypeptide(L)'
;MTKKIVILSGIIVLIIVFLLYGRSIYMPLFYTIKGKETVDSRIELIQEEVRNRLAVKLSKAGYAKDYPKEIILAAFKEEQILQVYAKDNNGVTLITQYPFTAYSGKLGPKLLEGDRQIPEGVYSVEYLNSNSSYYLSIKVSYPNEFDKLKTTLTKTTSDLGGDIFIHGKAVTIGCIPIGDHAIEEVFVLVHKAMNNNVKVIISPRDFRIHPSYPKIESIDWENELYDTIKDELKMLPKNVDER
;
A
#
# COMPACT_ATOMS: atom_id res chain seq x y z
N MET A 1 -50.57 -10.85 -5.37
CA MET A 1 -49.41 -10.30 -6.11
C MET A 1 -48.24 -9.95 -5.20
N THR A 2 -48.50 -9.39 -4.02
CA THR A 2 -47.51 -8.92 -3.04
C THR A 2 -46.53 -9.97 -2.49
N LYS A 3 -46.97 -11.20 -2.16
CA LYS A 3 -46.07 -12.24 -1.62
C LYS A 3 -44.96 -12.67 -2.60
N LYS A 4 -45.28 -12.79 -3.90
CA LYS A 4 -44.28 -13.16 -4.93
C LYS A 4 -43.25 -12.06 -5.13
N ILE A 5 -43.67 -10.80 -5.05
CA ILE A 5 -42.77 -9.63 -5.16
C ILE A 5 -41.82 -9.60 -3.95
N VAL A 6 -42.33 -9.80 -2.73
CA VAL A 6 -41.49 -9.84 -1.51
C VAL A 6 -40.45 -10.97 -1.56
N ILE A 7 -40.83 -12.17 -2.02
CA ILE A 7 -39.90 -13.30 -2.16
C ILE A 7 -38.84 -12.98 -3.22
N LEU A 8 -39.23 -12.44 -4.38
CA LEU A 8 -38.29 -12.09 -5.44
C LEU A 8 -37.32 -10.99 -4.99
N SER A 9 -37.81 -9.95 -4.31
CA SER A 9 -36.97 -8.91 -3.71
C SER A 9 -36.00 -9.49 -2.68
N GLY A 10 -36.45 -10.43 -1.83
CA GLY A 10 -35.59 -11.12 -0.87
C GLY A 10 -34.48 -11.94 -1.54
N ILE A 11 -34.80 -12.64 -2.62
CA ILE A 11 -33.80 -13.40 -3.41
C ILE A 11 -32.80 -12.45 -4.06
N ILE A 12 -33.25 -11.33 -4.65
CA ILE A 12 -32.36 -10.34 -5.25
C ILE A 12 -31.41 -9.75 -4.20
N VAL A 13 -31.92 -9.40 -3.01
CA VAL A 13 -31.09 -8.90 -1.91
C VAL A 13 -30.06 -9.96 -1.48
N LEU A 14 -30.47 -11.23 -1.34
CA LEU A 14 -29.55 -12.32 -1.01
C LEU A 14 -28.47 -12.53 -2.08
N ILE A 15 -28.84 -12.44 -3.36
CA ILE A 15 -27.88 -12.52 -4.48
C ILE A 15 -26.91 -11.34 -4.43
N ILE A 16 -27.40 -10.11 -4.23
CA ILE A 16 -26.54 -8.93 -4.10
C ILE A 16 -25.58 -9.09 -2.93
N VAL A 17 -26.06 -9.52 -1.76
CA VAL A 17 -25.23 -9.79 -0.58
C VAL A 17 -24.19 -10.88 -0.90
N PHE A 18 -24.58 -11.97 -1.56
CA PHE A 18 -23.65 -13.03 -1.96
C PHE A 18 -22.61 -12.53 -2.98
N LEU A 19 -22.98 -11.68 -3.92
CA LEU A 19 -22.05 -11.08 -4.87
C LEU A 19 -21.10 -10.06 -4.21
N LEU A 20 -21.55 -9.35 -3.17
CA LEU A 20 -20.72 -8.38 -2.44
C LEU A 20 -19.76 -9.06 -1.45
N TYR A 21 -20.22 -10.09 -0.74
CA TYR A 21 -19.49 -10.68 0.40
C TYR A 21 -19.03 -12.14 0.17
N GLY A 22 -19.64 -12.87 -0.78
CA GLY A 22 -19.32 -14.27 -1.10
C GLY A 22 -18.22 -14.43 -2.15
N ARG A 23 -17.41 -13.40 -2.40
CA ARG A 23 -16.37 -13.38 -3.44
C ARG A 23 -15.38 -14.54 -3.33
N SER A 24 -15.02 -14.96 -2.12
CA SER A 24 -14.17 -16.14 -1.90
C SER A 24 -14.77 -17.44 -2.42
N ILE A 25 -16.10 -17.54 -2.55
CA ILE A 25 -16.83 -18.74 -2.96
C ILE A 25 -16.96 -18.82 -4.49
N TYR A 26 -17.34 -17.72 -5.15
CA TYR A 26 -17.61 -17.74 -6.60
C TYR A 26 -16.40 -17.39 -7.48
N MET A 27 -15.40 -16.65 -6.97
CA MET A 27 -14.21 -16.31 -7.77
C MET A 27 -13.40 -17.52 -8.25
N PRO A 28 -13.23 -18.60 -7.46
CA PRO A 28 -12.57 -19.82 -7.96
C PRO A 28 -13.23 -20.33 -9.24
N LEU A 29 -14.56 -20.42 -9.26
CA LEU A 29 -15.33 -20.86 -10.43
C LEU A 29 -15.22 -19.87 -11.59
N PHE A 30 -15.27 -18.57 -11.33
CA PHE A 30 -15.10 -17.54 -12.35
C PHE A 30 -13.71 -17.62 -13.00
N TYR A 31 -12.65 -17.81 -12.22
CA TYR A 31 -11.29 -17.96 -12.73
C TYR A 31 -11.08 -19.25 -13.53
N THR A 32 -11.81 -20.33 -13.21
CA THR A 32 -11.79 -21.56 -14.03
C THR A 32 -12.36 -21.30 -15.44
N ILE A 33 -13.33 -20.39 -15.58
CA ILE A 33 -14.01 -20.11 -16.86
C ILE A 33 -13.28 -19.01 -17.67
N LYS A 34 -12.92 -17.89 -17.02
CA LYS A 34 -12.36 -16.71 -17.69
C LYS A 34 -10.83 -16.63 -17.65
N GLY A 35 -10.17 -17.40 -16.77
CA GLY A 35 -8.77 -17.22 -16.43
C GLY A 35 -8.54 -16.05 -15.44
N LYS A 36 -7.36 -15.99 -14.82
CA LYS A 36 -6.92 -14.84 -14.01
C LYS A 36 -6.34 -13.77 -14.92
N GLU A 37 -6.60 -12.50 -14.62
CA GLU A 37 -5.95 -11.39 -15.35
C GLU A 37 -4.48 -11.32 -14.97
N THR A 38 -3.56 -11.23 -15.93
CA THR A 38 -2.14 -11.04 -15.63
C THR A 38 -1.89 -9.58 -15.21
N VAL A 39 -0.74 -9.33 -14.59
CA VAL A 39 -0.31 -7.95 -14.31
C VAL A 39 -0.19 -7.17 -15.61
N ASP A 40 0.45 -7.75 -16.63
CA ASP A 40 0.65 -7.07 -17.92
C ASP A 40 -0.66 -6.77 -18.64
N SER A 41 -1.60 -7.73 -18.69
CA SER A 41 -2.92 -7.46 -19.30
C SER A 41 -3.66 -6.35 -18.56
N ARG A 42 -3.50 -6.28 -17.23
CA ARG A 42 -4.13 -5.22 -16.44
C ARG A 42 -3.48 -3.86 -16.71
N ILE A 43 -2.16 -3.83 -16.84
CA ILE A 43 -1.41 -2.62 -17.20
C ILE A 43 -1.83 -2.12 -18.59
N GLU A 44 -1.95 -2.99 -19.58
CA GLU A 44 -2.41 -2.62 -20.93
C GLU A 44 -3.76 -1.89 -20.91
N LEU A 45 -4.68 -2.32 -20.04
CA LEU A 45 -6.01 -1.72 -19.92
C LEU A 45 -6.00 -0.32 -19.29
N ILE A 46 -5.11 -0.06 -18.31
CA ILE A 46 -5.18 1.16 -17.48
C ILE A 46 -4.06 2.17 -17.77
N GLN A 47 -2.97 1.78 -18.42
CA GLN A 47 -1.76 2.60 -18.48
C GLN A 47 -1.92 3.93 -19.21
N GLU A 48 -2.76 4.01 -20.25
CA GLU A 48 -3.00 5.25 -21.00
C GLU A 48 -3.80 6.26 -20.17
N GLU A 49 -4.85 5.79 -19.50
CA GLU A 49 -5.63 6.64 -18.60
C GLU A 49 -4.75 7.14 -17.44
N VAL A 50 -4.03 6.22 -16.79
CA VAL A 50 -3.07 6.55 -15.73
C VAL A 50 -2.02 7.56 -16.21
N ARG A 51 -1.49 7.38 -17.43
CA ARG A 51 -0.52 8.32 -18.02
C ARG A 51 -1.10 9.71 -18.12
N ASN A 52 -2.34 9.84 -18.60
CA ASN A 52 -3.01 11.13 -18.75
C ASN A 52 -3.23 11.81 -17.40
N ARG A 53 -3.66 11.06 -16.38
CA ARG A 53 -3.88 11.60 -15.02
C ARG A 53 -2.58 12.03 -14.35
N LEU A 54 -1.48 11.31 -14.60
CA LEU A 54 -0.16 11.63 -14.04
C LEU A 54 0.64 12.62 -14.88
N ALA A 55 0.21 12.99 -16.10
CA ALA A 55 1.03 13.73 -17.07
C ALA A 55 1.66 15.00 -16.50
N VAL A 56 0.87 15.85 -15.83
CA VAL A 56 1.36 17.10 -15.23
C VAL A 56 2.36 16.82 -14.10
N LYS A 57 2.06 15.85 -13.23
CA LYS A 57 2.89 15.49 -12.08
C LYS A 57 4.24 14.90 -12.53
N LEU A 58 4.20 13.99 -13.49
CA LEU A 58 5.40 13.41 -14.10
C LEU A 58 6.22 14.46 -14.84
N SER A 59 5.59 15.36 -15.60
CA SER A 59 6.31 16.44 -16.27
C SER A 59 7.03 17.36 -15.27
N LYS A 60 6.39 17.72 -14.15
CA LYS A 60 7.02 18.50 -13.07
C LYS A 60 8.18 17.76 -12.41
N ALA A 61 8.09 16.44 -12.30
CA ALA A 61 9.15 15.59 -11.75
C ALA A 61 10.27 15.24 -12.77
N GLY A 62 10.24 15.76 -14.00
CA GLY A 62 11.24 15.49 -15.04
C GLY A 62 10.94 14.32 -15.98
N TYR A 63 9.76 13.72 -15.88
CA TYR A 63 9.33 12.50 -16.58
C TYR A 63 8.22 12.77 -17.62
N ALA A 64 8.32 13.87 -18.37
CA ALA A 64 7.30 14.30 -19.32
C ALA A 64 7.01 13.28 -20.44
N LYS A 65 8.01 12.49 -20.85
CA LYS A 65 7.91 11.53 -21.96
C LYS A 65 7.85 10.06 -21.53
N ASP A 66 8.38 9.74 -20.34
CA ASP A 66 8.54 8.37 -19.86
C ASP A 66 8.11 8.21 -18.40
N TYR A 67 8.23 7.01 -17.85
CA TYR A 67 8.07 6.74 -16.42
C TYR A 67 9.45 6.59 -15.74
N PRO A 68 9.59 6.99 -14.47
CA PRO A 68 10.79 6.73 -13.70
C PRO A 68 11.05 5.21 -13.60
N LYS A 69 12.33 4.84 -13.70
CA LYS A 69 12.77 3.44 -13.58
C LYS A 69 13.05 3.05 -12.13
N GLU A 70 13.34 4.02 -11.28
CA GLU A 70 13.47 3.86 -9.84
C GLU A 70 12.45 4.76 -9.14
N ILE A 71 11.67 4.18 -8.22
CA ILE A 71 10.75 4.92 -7.37
C ILE A 71 10.90 4.49 -5.91
N ILE A 72 10.46 5.37 -5.01
CA ILE A 72 10.39 5.11 -3.57
C ILE A 72 8.96 5.42 -3.12
N LEU A 73 8.36 4.49 -2.38
CA LEU A 73 7.08 4.68 -1.71
C LEU A 73 7.37 5.03 -0.25
N ALA A 74 6.81 6.13 0.25
CA ALA A 74 6.93 6.52 1.66
C ALA A 74 5.54 6.73 2.25
N ALA A 75 5.14 5.84 3.16
CA ALA A 75 3.87 5.89 3.86
C ALA A 75 4.08 6.47 5.27
N PHE A 76 3.26 7.44 5.65
CA PHE A 76 3.33 8.06 6.97
C PHE A 76 2.02 7.86 7.69
N LYS A 77 2.07 7.20 8.85
CA LYS A 77 0.88 6.72 9.56
C LYS A 77 0.10 7.84 10.24
N GLU A 78 0.79 8.78 10.87
CA GLU A 78 0.17 9.94 11.53
C GLU A 78 -0.49 10.88 10.53
N GLU A 79 0.21 11.20 9.43
CA GLU A 79 -0.29 12.06 8.35
C GLU A 79 -1.26 11.33 7.42
N GLN A 80 -1.37 10.00 7.54
CA GLN A 80 -2.20 9.15 6.69
C GLN A 80 -2.00 9.43 5.20
N ILE A 81 -0.73 9.50 4.77
CA ILE A 81 -0.37 9.85 3.40
C ILE A 81 0.64 8.83 2.84
N LEU A 82 0.45 8.43 1.59
CA LEU A 82 1.42 7.71 0.79
C LEU A 82 2.04 8.69 -0.21
N GLN A 83 3.34 8.91 -0.12
CA GLN A 83 4.12 9.70 -1.06
C GLN A 83 4.86 8.80 -2.04
N VAL A 84 4.94 9.22 -3.30
CA VAL A 84 5.62 8.51 -4.37
C VAL A 84 6.70 9.40 -4.96
N TYR A 85 7.95 8.95 -4.87
CA TYR A 85 9.12 9.66 -5.35
C TYR A 85 9.73 8.96 -6.55
N ALA A 86 10.25 9.74 -7.49
CA ALA A 86 11.19 9.27 -8.50
C ALA A 86 12.62 9.42 -7.98
N LYS A 87 13.50 8.51 -8.40
CA LYS A 87 14.95 8.61 -8.15
C LYS A 87 15.70 8.43 -9.47
N ASP A 88 16.66 9.32 -9.71
CA ASP A 88 17.60 9.21 -10.82
C ASP A 88 18.96 9.82 -10.44
N ASN A 89 19.84 10.00 -11.41
CA ASN A 89 21.18 10.57 -11.21
C ASN A 89 21.18 12.01 -10.69
N ASN A 90 20.07 12.75 -10.85
CA ASN A 90 19.90 14.12 -10.35
C ASN A 90 19.36 14.16 -8.92
N GLY A 91 19.00 13.02 -8.34
CA GLY A 91 18.52 12.90 -6.97
C GLY A 91 17.10 12.33 -6.87
N VAL A 92 16.41 12.70 -5.80
CA VAL A 92 15.06 12.21 -5.47
C VAL A 92 14.06 13.35 -5.60
N THR A 93 12.96 13.13 -6.33
CA THR A 93 11.93 14.14 -6.58
C THR A 93 10.54 13.57 -6.27
N LEU A 94 9.71 14.33 -5.57
CA LEU A 94 8.32 13.95 -5.31
C LEU A 94 7.51 13.99 -6.60
N ILE A 95 6.85 12.89 -6.95
CA ILE A 95 5.91 12.82 -8.09
C ILE A 95 4.52 13.24 -7.62
N THR A 96 4.03 12.59 -6.57
CA THR A 96 2.64 12.69 -6.12
C THR A 96 2.49 12.15 -4.70
N GLN A 97 1.36 12.44 -4.08
CA GLN A 97 0.96 11.86 -2.81
C GLN A 97 -0.54 11.55 -2.80
N TYR A 98 -0.94 10.58 -1.99
CA TYR A 98 -2.33 10.14 -1.85
C TYR A 98 -2.68 9.96 -0.38
N PRO A 99 -3.84 10.47 0.08
CA PRO A 99 -4.32 10.17 1.42
C PRO A 99 -4.67 8.70 1.54
N PHE A 100 -4.52 8.14 2.72
CA PHE A 100 -5.13 6.87 3.05
C PHE A 100 -6.66 7.06 3.06
N THR A 101 -7.37 6.04 2.62
CA THR A 101 -8.84 6.06 2.57
C THR A 101 -9.47 5.38 3.79
N ALA A 102 -8.68 4.60 4.52
CA ALA A 102 -9.00 4.06 5.84
C ALA A 102 -7.69 3.79 6.60
N TYR A 103 -7.78 3.73 7.93
CA TYR A 103 -6.62 3.51 8.80
C TYR A 103 -7.02 2.59 9.96
N SER A 104 -6.11 1.70 10.35
CA SER A 104 -6.28 0.82 11.50
C SER A 104 -5.01 0.83 12.37
N GLY A 105 -5.20 0.58 13.66
CA GLY A 105 -4.10 0.55 14.62
C GLY A 105 -3.74 1.94 15.16
N LYS A 106 -2.52 2.04 15.68
CA LYS A 106 -1.90 3.22 16.30
C LYS A 106 -0.44 3.34 15.85
N LEU A 107 0.24 4.42 16.23
CA LEU A 107 1.69 4.52 16.06
C LEU A 107 2.39 3.40 16.83
N GLY A 108 3.48 2.90 16.26
CA GLY A 108 4.20 1.71 16.70
C GLY A 108 4.19 0.59 15.64
N PRO A 109 5.24 -0.25 15.61
CA PRO A 109 5.36 -1.33 14.63
C PRO A 109 4.30 -2.41 14.83
N LYS A 110 4.16 -3.25 13.82
CA LYS A 110 3.38 -4.49 13.88
C LYS A 110 4.19 -5.55 14.61
N LEU A 111 3.60 -6.17 15.65
CA LEU A 111 4.30 -7.10 16.55
C LEU A 111 3.76 -8.53 16.48
N LEU A 112 2.55 -8.73 15.95
CA LEU A 112 1.93 -10.06 15.84
C LEU A 112 0.80 -10.09 14.80
N GLU A 113 0.50 -11.26 14.26
CA GLU A 113 -0.62 -11.47 13.35
C GLU A 113 -1.94 -11.06 14.00
N GLY A 114 -2.75 -10.27 13.28
CA GLY A 114 -4.06 -9.85 13.78
C GLY A 114 -4.08 -8.66 14.75
N ASP A 115 -2.93 -8.06 15.10
CA ASP A 115 -2.87 -6.83 15.91
C ASP A 115 -3.43 -5.57 15.24
N ARG A 116 -3.84 -5.69 13.96
CA ARG A 116 -4.43 -4.63 13.13
C ARG A 116 -3.48 -3.44 12.88
N GLN A 117 -2.19 -3.60 13.16
CA GLN A 117 -1.17 -2.59 12.94
C GLN A 117 -0.69 -2.61 11.49
N ILE A 118 -0.49 -1.41 10.93
CA ILE A 118 0.41 -1.23 9.78
C ILE A 118 1.84 -1.30 10.33
N PRO A 119 2.75 -2.11 9.74
CA PRO A 119 4.12 -2.20 10.21
C PRO A 119 4.87 -0.88 10.04
N GLU A 120 5.98 -0.72 10.75
CA GLU A 120 6.86 0.46 10.64
C GLU A 120 8.26 -0.06 10.34
N GLY A 121 8.91 0.47 9.31
CA GLY A 121 10.21 -0.02 8.87
C GLY A 121 10.52 0.28 7.40
N VAL A 122 11.56 -0.38 6.91
CA VAL A 122 12.05 -0.27 5.52
C VAL A 122 11.88 -1.62 4.85
N TYR A 123 11.19 -1.61 3.72
CA TYR A 123 10.74 -2.79 2.98
C TYR A 123 10.99 -2.59 1.48
N SER A 124 10.61 -3.60 0.70
CA SER A 124 10.46 -3.50 -0.74
C SER A 124 9.09 -3.98 -1.21
N VAL A 125 8.79 -3.72 -2.48
CA VAL A 125 7.69 -4.40 -3.17
C VAL A 125 8.13 -5.82 -3.53
N GLU A 126 7.34 -6.80 -3.12
CA GLU A 126 7.57 -8.21 -3.43
C GLU A 126 6.92 -8.60 -4.77
N TYR A 127 5.64 -8.27 -4.96
CA TYR A 127 4.92 -8.49 -6.20
C TYR A 127 3.69 -7.60 -6.36
N LEU A 128 3.17 -7.55 -7.59
CA LEU A 128 1.92 -6.91 -7.97
C LEU A 128 0.80 -7.94 -8.12
N ASN A 129 -0.39 -7.63 -7.61
CA ASN A 129 -1.57 -8.48 -7.68
C ASN A 129 -2.71 -7.77 -8.40
N SER A 130 -2.91 -8.12 -9.68
CA SER A 130 -4.04 -7.66 -10.50
C SER A 130 -5.40 -8.23 -10.06
N ASN A 131 -5.41 -9.32 -9.30
CA ASN A 131 -6.61 -10.08 -8.94
C ASN A 131 -7.06 -9.87 -7.48
N SER A 132 -6.59 -8.78 -6.85
CA SER A 132 -6.91 -8.45 -5.46
C SER A 132 -8.42 -8.37 -5.20
N SER A 133 -8.86 -8.93 -4.06
CA SER A 133 -10.22 -8.73 -3.56
C SER A 133 -10.51 -7.28 -3.16
N TYR A 134 -9.46 -6.47 -2.98
CA TYR A 134 -9.52 -5.06 -2.57
C TYR A 134 -9.17 -4.08 -3.71
N TYR A 135 -9.34 -4.51 -4.97
CA TYR A 135 -9.04 -3.73 -6.17
C TYR A 135 -7.56 -3.34 -6.30
N LEU A 136 -6.81 -4.11 -7.11
CA LEU A 136 -5.33 -4.07 -7.23
C LEU A 136 -4.61 -4.15 -5.87
N SER A 137 -3.45 -4.78 -5.81
CA SER A 137 -2.61 -4.64 -4.62
C SER A 137 -1.14 -4.82 -4.90
N ILE A 138 -0.34 -4.22 -4.02
CA ILE A 138 1.11 -4.23 -4.04
C ILE A 138 1.55 -4.89 -2.74
N LYS A 139 2.20 -6.05 -2.84
CA LYS A 139 2.69 -6.79 -1.66
C LYS A 139 3.92 -6.09 -1.12
N VAL A 140 3.90 -5.75 0.16
CA VAL A 140 5.07 -5.24 0.90
C VAL A 140 5.83 -6.44 1.48
N SER A 141 7.17 -6.40 1.44
CA SER A 141 8.07 -7.45 1.93
C SER A 141 8.15 -7.56 3.46
N TYR A 142 7.02 -7.37 4.15
CA TYR A 142 6.89 -7.59 5.59
C TYR A 142 6.61 -9.08 5.87
N PRO A 143 7.20 -9.68 6.90
CA PRO A 143 8.18 -9.11 7.83
C PRO A 143 9.61 -9.14 7.26
N ASN A 144 10.40 -8.08 7.56
CA ASN A 144 11.83 -8.04 7.23
C ASN A 144 12.68 -8.67 8.35
N GLU A 145 14.01 -8.68 8.20
CA GLU A 145 14.92 -9.27 9.20
C GLU A 145 14.88 -8.54 10.55
N PHE A 146 14.72 -7.22 10.55
CA PHE A 146 14.58 -6.46 11.79
C PHE A 146 13.32 -6.87 12.56
N ASP A 147 12.18 -6.98 11.86
CA ASP A 147 10.91 -7.44 12.43
C ASP A 147 11.06 -8.82 13.08
N LYS A 148 11.65 -9.77 12.34
CA LYS A 148 11.87 -11.16 12.82
C LYS A 148 12.79 -11.21 14.04
N LEU A 149 13.89 -10.45 14.02
CA LEU A 149 14.85 -10.42 15.13
C LEU A 149 14.19 -9.88 16.40
N LYS A 150 13.48 -8.76 16.31
CA LYS A 150 12.85 -8.14 17.48
C LYS A 150 11.72 -8.98 18.07
N THR A 151 10.93 -9.67 17.24
CA THR A 151 9.86 -10.54 17.77
C THR A 151 10.33 -11.89 18.27
N THR A 152 11.43 -12.44 17.74
CA THR A 152 12.08 -13.63 18.30
C THR A 152 12.61 -13.36 19.71
N LEU A 153 13.10 -12.15 19.97
CA LEU A 153 13.65 -11.74 21.27
C LEU A 153 12.57 -11.44 22.33
N THR A 154 11.33 -11.11 21.94
CA THR A 154 10.23 -10.82 22.88
C THR A 154 9.57 -12.06 23.48
N LYS A 155 10.18 -13.25 23.35
CA LYS A 155 9.79 -14.54 23.98
C LYS A 155 8.39 -15.06 23.64
N THR A 156 7.69 -14.43 22.72
CA THR A 156 6.46 -14.96 22.16
C THR A 156 6.81 -15.57 20.81
N THR A 157 6.59 -16.87 20.65
CA THR A 157 6.59 -17.58 19.36
C THR A 157 5.40 -17.13 18.50
N SER A 158 5.14 -15.83 18.44
CA SER A 158 4.00 -15.24 17.75
C SER A 158 4.31 -15.15 16.28
N ASP A 159 3.41 -15.67 15.45
CA ASP A 159 3.42 -15.40 14.02
C ASP A 159 3.30 -13.89 13.80
N LEU A 160 4.18 -13.31 12.98
CA LEU A 160 4.10 -11.91 12.56
C LEU A 160 2.98 -11.71 11.53
N GLY A 161 2.50 -12.81 10.94
CA GLY A 161 1.77 -12.80 9.69
C GLY A 161 2.69 -12.35 8.55
N GLY A 162 2.07 -11.91 7.45
CA GLY A 162 2.80 -11.35 6.33
C GLY A 162 1.96 -10.50 5.39
N ASP A 163 0.63 -10.53 5.48
CA ASP A 163 -0.27 -9.94 4.50
C ASP A 163 -0.45 -8.43 4.64
N ILE A 164 0.64 -7.71 4.36
CA ILE A 164 0.69 -6.26 4.28
C ILE A 164 0.72 -5.83 2.82
N PHE A 165 -0.27 -5.03 2.44
CA PHE A 165 -0.46 -4.56 1.08
C PHE A 165 -0.77 -3.06 1.05
N ILE A 166 -0.38 -2.43 -0.05
CA ILE A 166 -0.97 -1.16 -0.49
C ILE A 166 -2.05 -1.51 -1.53
N HIS A 167 -3.28 -1.03 -1.37
CA HIS A 167 -4.41 -1.44 -2.23
C HIS A 167 -5.47 -0.34 -2.43
N GLY A 168 -6.49 -0.64 -3.24
CA GLY A 168 -7.57 0.29 -3.57
C GLY A 168 -8.60 0.47 -2.45
N LYS A 169 -9.61 -0.42 -2.39
CA LYS A 169 -10.81 -0.29 -1.56
C LYS A 169 -10.56 0.26 -0.15
N ALA A 170 -11.43 1.16 0.30
CA ALA A 170 -11.34 1.86 1.58
C ALA A 170 -11.72 1.01 2.82
N VAL A 171 -11.09 -0.16 2.98
CA VAL A 171 -11.28 -1.08 4.12
C VAL A 171 -9.93 -1.68 4.49
N THR A 172 -9.57 -1.71 5.77
CA THR A 172 -8.27 -2.26 6.20
C THR A 172 -8.28 -2.81 7.63
N ILE A 173 -7.42 -3.82 7.86
CA ILE A 173 -7.06 -4.38 9.18
C ILE A 173 -5.52 -4.57 9.20
N GLY A 174 -4.76 -3.52 8.89
CA GLY A 174 -3.29 -3.51 8.89
C GLY A 174 -2.61 -3.26 7.53
N CYS A 175 -3.39 -3.09 6.45
CA CYS A 175 -2.92 -2.66 5.13
C CYS A 175 -3.03 -1.14 4.94
N ILE A 176 -2.51 -0.62 3.82
CA ILE A 176 -2.55 0.79 3.42
C ILE A 176 -3.52 0.97 2.23
N PRO A 177 -4.80 1.31 2.46
CA PRO A 177 -5.75 1.57 1.39
C PRO A 177 -5.64 3.02 0.91
N ILE A 178 -5.48 3.24 -0.39
CA ILE A 178 -5.36 4.59 -0.99
C ILE A 178 -6.48 4.93 -1.97
N GLY A 179 -7.45 4.04 -2.15
CA GLY A 179 -8.57 4.20 -3.08
C GLY A 179 -8.24 3.70 -4.48
N ASP A 180 -9.29 3.26 -5.19
CA ASP A 180 -9.16 2.57 -6.48
C ASP A 180 -8.43 3.41 -7.54
N HIS A 181 -8.76 4.70 -7.60
CA HIS A 181 -8.12 5.63 -8.53
C HIS A 181 -6.61 5.83 -8.25
N ALA A 182 -6.22 5.93 -6.98
CA ALA A 182 -4.83 6.14 -6.61
C ALA A 182 -4.00 4.86 -6.79
N ILE A 183 -4.57 3.69 -6.45
CA ILE A 183 -3.84 2.43 -6.58
C ILE A 183 -3.52 2.10 -8.04
N GLU A 184 -4.36 2.46 -9.01
CA GLU A 184 -3.99 2.31 -10.43
C GLU A 184 -2.70 3.08 -10.78
N GLU A 185 -2.59 4.32 -10.31
CA GLU A 185 -1.43 5.18 -10.57
C GLU A 185 -0.16 4.60 -9.93
N VAL A 186 -0.24 4.19 -8.66
CA VAL A 186 0.90 3.57 -7.96
C VAL A 186 1.25 2.20 -8.56
N PHE A 187 0.25 1.39 -8.94
CA PHE A 187 0.45 0.06 -9.52
C PHE A 187 1.18 0.14 -10.87
N VAL A 188 0.82 1.09 -11.74
CA VAL A 188 1.55 1.34 -12.99
C VAL A 188 2.96 1.83 -12.72
N LEU A 189 3.15 2.81 -11.81
CA LEU A 189 4.48 3.31 -11.47
C LEU A 189 5.40 2.20 -10.95
N VAL A 190 4.88 1.36 -10.04
CA VAL A 190 5.62 0.19 -9.52
C VAL A 190 5.91 -0.81 -10.63
N HIS A 191 4.96 -1.12 -11.52
CA HIS A 191 5.21 -2.02 -12.66
C HIS A 191 6.36 -1.54 -13.53
N LYS A 192 6.39 -0.24 -13.86
CA LYS A 192 7.47 0.34 -14.69
C LYS A 192 8.83 0.39 -13.98
N ALA A 193 8.85 0.34 -12.65
CA ALA A 193 10.05 0.39 -11.82
C ALA A 193 10.46 -0.96 -11.19
N MET A 194 9.66 -2.02 -11.38
CA MET A 194 9.78 -3.28 -10.63
C MET A 194 11.17 -3.93 -10.75
N ASN A 195 11.83 -3.77 -11.90
CA ASN A 195 13.16 -4.33 -12.14
C ASN A 195 14.29 -3.69 -11.32
N ASN A 196 14.04 -2.57 -10.63
CA ASN A 196 15.04 -1.86 -9.82
C ASN A 196 14.75 -1.92 -8.31
N ASN A 197 13.96 -2.90 -7.86
CA ASN A 197 13.58 -3.09 -6.45
C ASN A 197 12.95 -1.83 -5.84
N VAL A 198 11.62 -1.75 -5.86
CA VAL A 198 10.91 -0.58 -5.33
C VAL A 198 10.97 -0.56 -3.80
N LYS A 199 11.65 0.44 -3.23
CA LYS A 199 11.74 0.66 -1.78
C LYS A 199 10.41 1.17 -1.23
N VAL A 200 10.01 0.64 -0.08
CA VAL A 200 8.83 1.06 0.68
C VAL A 200 9.26 1.42 2.09
N ILE A 201 9.13 2.69 2.45
CA ILE A 201 9.37 3.19 3.81
C ILE A 201 8.01 3.36 4.46
N ILE A 202 7.78 2.75 5.62
CA ILE A 202 6.57 2.97 6.40
C ILE A 202 7.00 3.57 7.74
N SER A 203 6.68 4.85 7.94
CA SER A 203 7.10 5.63 9.09
C SER A 203 5.91 5.92 10.02
N PRO A 204 6.11 5.97 11.35
CA PRO A 204 5.06 6.44 12.25
C PRO A 204 4.59 7.85 11.91
N ARG A 205 5.51 8.74 11.52
CA ARG A 205 5.27 10.13 11.13
C ARG A 205 6.37 10.66 10.24
N ASP A 206 6.21 11.83 9.65
CA ASP A 206 7.28 12.44 8.87
C ASP A 206 8.36 13.05 9.77
N PHE A 207 9.42 12.29 10.05
CA PHE A 207 10.55 12.76 10.88
C PHE A 207 11.32 13.96 10.30
N ARG A 208 11.08 14.35 9.04
CA ARG A 208 11.66 15.56 8.44
C ARG A 208 10.95 16.83 8.90
N ILE A 209 9.70 16.69 9.35
CA ILE A 209 8.82 17.74 9.88
C ILE A 209 8.70 17.63 11.40
N HIS A 210 8.46 16.41 11.90
CA HIS A 210 8.29 16.07 13.32
C HIS A 210 9.45 15.23 13.84
N PRO A 211 10.59 15.83 14.23
CA PRO A 211 11.82 15.09 14.53
C PRO A 211 11.77 14.24 15.81
N SER A 212 10.75 14.43 16.65
CA SER A 212 10.56 13.69 17.91
C SER A 212 9.95 12.31 17.67
N TYR A 213 10.57 11.27 18.22
CA TYR A 213 10.07 9.90 18.15
C TYR A 213 8.86 9.69 19.06
N PRO A 214 7.80 8.99 18.58
CA PRO A 214 6.75 8.52 19.46
C PRO A 214 7.32 7.46 20.41
N LYS A 215 6.89 7.46 21.67
CA LYS A 215 7.25 6.42 22.62
C LYS A 215 6.27 5.25 22.50
N ILE A 216 6.77 4.02 22.42
CA ILE A 216 5.92 2.82 22.28
C ILE A 216 6.00 1.99 23.55
N GLU A 217 5.00 2.08 24.41
CA GLU A 217 5.02 1.51 25.77
C GLU A 217 5.33 -0.01 25.83
N SER A 218 5.02 -0.76 24.77
CA SER A 218 5.15 -2.22 24.74
C SER A 218 6.54 -2.72 24.33
N ILE A 219 7.45 -1.82 23.90
CA ILE A 219 8.80 -2.17 23.44
C ILE A 219 9.81 -1.16 23.99
N ASP A 220 11.10 -1.52 23.94
CA ASP A 220 12.22 -0.69 24.40
C ASP A 220 13.26 -0.44 23.29
N TRP A 221 13.01 -0.95 22.09
CA TRP A 221 13.88 -0.89 20.92
C TRP A 221 13.35 0.05 19.83
N GLU A 222 12.29 0.82 20.10
CA GLU A 222 11.65 1.69 19.09
C GLU A 222 12.62 2.73 18.50
N ASN A 223 13.57 3.22 19.29
CA ASN A 223 14.54 4.21 18.83
C ASN A 223 15.47 3.62 17.75
N GLU A 224 15.86 2.35 17.84
CA GLU A 224 16.69 1.68 16.83
C GLU A 224 15.96 1.57 15.49
N LEU A 225 14.66 1.24 15.55
CA LEU A 225 13.78 1.24 14.38
C LEU A 225 13.65 2.66 13.79
N TYR A 226 13.41 3.66 14.65
CA TYR A 226 13.15 5.02 14.21
C TYR A 226 14.39 5.74 13.70
N ASP A 227 15.58 5.43 14.22
CA ASP A 227 16.83 5.89 13.65
C ASP A 227 17.02 5.35 12.22
N THR A 228 16.75 4.06 11.99
CA THR A 228 16.82 3.45 10.66
C THR A 228 15.85 4.12 9.68
N ILE A 229 14.59 4.32 10.08
CA ILE A 229 13.58 4.99 9.25
C ILE A 229 13.99 6.45 8.99
N LYS A 230 14.43 7.18 10.02
CA LYS A 230 14.85 8.58 9.89
C LYS A 230 16.02 8.75 8.93
N ASP A 231 16.99 7.83 8.97
CA ASP A 231 18.13 7.87 8.05
C ASP A 231 17.70 7.69 6.60
N GLU A 232 16.77 6.78 6.33
CA GLU A 232 16.16 6.61 5.01
C GLU A 232 15.37 7.85 4.58
N LEU A 233 14.63 8.50 5.49
CA LEU A 233 13.87 9.70 5.16
C LEU A 233 14.76 10.91 4.82
N LYS A 234 16.03 10.96 5.25
CA LYS A 234 16.94 12.08 4.93
C LYS A 234 17.20 12.24 3.43
N MET A 235 17.09 11.17 2.64
CA MET A 235 17.29 11.24 1.19
C MET A 235 16.09 11.84 0.44
N LEU A 236 14.92 11.90 1.09
CA LEU A 236 13.68 12.38 0.47
C LEU A 236 13.58 13.90 0.64
N PRO A 237 13.32 14.68 -0.43
CA PRO A 237 13.16 16.12 -0.31
C PRO A 237 11.98 16.43 0.62
N LYS A 238 12.14 17.41 1.52
CA LYS A 238 11.03 17.90 2.35
C LYS A 238 9.94 18.45 1.42
N ASN A 239 8.67 18.27 1.75
CA ASN A 239 7.57 18.84 0.97
C ASN A 239 7.79 20.36 0.82
N VAL A 240 7.96 20.84 -0.40
CA VAL A 240 8.18 22.27 -0.71
C VAL A 240 6.86 23.00 -0.99
N ASP A 241 5.74 22.29 -1.10
CA ASP A 241 4.42 22.88 -1.37
C ASP A 241 3.55 22.91 -0.11
N GLU A 242 3.93 23.78 0.83
CA GLU A 242 2.96 24.62 1.55
C GLU A 242 2.93 25.97 0.84
N ARG A 243 2.21 26.06 -0.29
CA ARG A 243 1.81 27.31 -0.92
C ARG A 243 0.34 27.25 -1.31
#